data_AF-A0A7W0CUS1-F1
#
_entry.id   AF-A0A7W0CUS1-F1
#
_cell.length_a   1.000
_cell.length_b   1.000
_cell.length_c   1.000
_cell.angle_alpha   90.00
_cell.angle_beta   90.00
_cell.angle_gamma   90.00
#
_symmetry.space_group_name_H-M   'P 1'
#
loop_
_entity.id
_entity.type
_entity.pdbx_description
1 polymer ?
#
loop_
_entity_poly.entity_id
_entity_poly.type
_entity_poly.pdbx_seq_one_letter_code
_entity_poly.pdbx_strand_id
1 'polypeptide(L)'
;MLEEEAAFVEDTDRMSVLRADLNRLYDAYHARYGPLNRFTSRPSGRTDPETGEPKMSRIRPPQGGFRLDPYTPVVYALEQFDSAQQIATKATIFHQRVVAPRTPPTSAASPADALAICLDQHAEVVLPEIARLLGCPDDQAREQLGTLVYDDPASGRLVAAAEYLSGQVREKLERAEAASADDPAFEINVQALRG
;
A
#
# COMPACT_ATOMS: atom_id res chain seq x y z
N MET A 1 -7.25 -8.47 -10.43
CA MET A 1 -6.43 -9.62 -9.95
C MET A 1 -5.41 -9.16 -8.93
N LEU A 2 -4.45 -8.28 -9.29
CA LEU A 2 -3.45 -7.78 -8.34
C LEU A 2 -4.07 -7.09 -7.11
N GLU A 3 -5.12 -6.30 -7.32
CA GLU A 3 -5.88 -5.68 -6.23
C GLU A 3 -6.53 -6.72 -5.30
N GLU A 4 -7.07 -7.80 -5.87
CA GLU A 4 -7.65 -8.91 -5.11
C GLU A 4 -6.56 -9.63 -4.29
N GLU A 5 -5.39 -9.88 -4.89
CA GLU A 5 -4.23 -10.44 -4.18
C GLU A 5 -3.71 -9.54 -3.06
N ALA A 6 -3.87 -8.22 -3.18
CA ALA A 6 -3.45 -7.28 -2.15
C ALA A 6 -4.46 -7.19 -0.99
N ALA A 7 -5.75 -7.35 -1.29
CA ALA A 7 -6.83 -7.14 -0.34
C ALA A 7 -7.05 -8.32 0.63
N PHE A 8 -6.81 -9.56 0.18
CA PHE A 8 -7.18 -10.76 0.95
C PHE A 8 -5.98 -11.63 1.27
N VAL A 9 -5.87 -12.07 2.53
CA VAL A 9 -4.78 -12.97 2.97
C VAL A 9 -4.93 -14.37 2.38
N GLU A 10 -6.16 -14.87 2.29
CA GLU A 10 -6.47 -16.22 1.78
C GLU A 10 -6.76 -16.22 0.28
N ASP A 11 -6.62 -17.38 -0.36
CA ASP A 11 -7.04 -17.57 -1.76
C ASP A 11 -8.57 -17.56 -1.84
N THR A 12 -9.12 -16.62 -2.61
CA THR A 12 -10.58 -16.52 -2.80
C THR A 12 -11.01 -17.18 -4.12
N ASP A 13 -12.26 -17.64 -4.19
CA ASP A 13 -12.84 -18.15 -5.45
C ASP A 13 -12.74 -17.12 -6.58
N ARG A 14 -12.87 -15.83 -6.24
CA ARG A 14 -12.72 -14.72 -7.18
C ARG A 14 -11.31 -14.64 -7.76
N MET A 15 -10.28 -14.89 -6.96
CA MET A 15 -8.90 -14.94 -7.47
C MET A 15 -8.71 -16.07 -8.48
N SER A 16 -9.31 -17.24 -8.22
CA SER A 16 -9.30 -18.37 -9.14
C SER A 16 -9.98 -18.03 -10.48
N VAL A 17 -11.16 -17.39 -10.44
CA VAL A 17 -11.88 -16.93 -11.64
C VAL A 17 -11.05 -15.90 -12.41
N LEU A 18 -10.50 -14.89 -11.73
CA LEU A 18 -9.69 -13.84 -12.37
C LEU A 18 -8.41 -14.42 -13.01
N ARG A 19 -7.79 -15.42 -12.38
CA ARG A 19 -6.60 -16.10 -12.94
C ARG A 19 -6.97 -16.94 -14.16
N ALA A 20 -8.13 -17.60 -14.16
CA ALA A 20 -8.62 -18.32 -15.32
C ALA A 20 -8.92 -17.36 -16.49
N ASP A 21 -9.53 -16.22 -16.22
CA ASP A 21 -9.79 -15.19 -17.23
C ASP A 21 -8.51 -14.57 -17.79
N LEU A 22 -7.53 -14.27 -16.93
CA LEU A 22 -6.21 -13.80 -17.35
C LEU A 22 -5.55 -14.81 -18.30
N ASN A 23 -5.55 -16.10 -17.93
CA ASN A 23 -5.02 -17.17 -18.78
C ASN A 23 -5.71 -17.19 -20.15
N ARG A 24 -7.04 -17.21 -20.16
CA ARG A 24 -7.84 -17.27 -21.39
C ARG A 24 -7.57 -16.07 -22.32
N LEU A 25 -7.55 -14.85 -21.77
CA LEU A 25 -7.31 -13.64 -22.56
C LEU A 25 -5.89 -13.59 -23.12
N TYR A 26 -4.91 -13.95 -22.32
CA TYR A 26 -3.52 -14.03 -22.75
C TYR A 26 -3.33 -15.10 -23.84
N ASP A 27 -3.87 -16.30 -23.65
CA ASP A 27 -3.72 -17.41 -24.61
C ASP A 27 -4.37 -17.07 -25.96
N ALA A 28 -5.54 -16.42 -25.93
CA ALA A 28 -6.21 -15.94 -27.14
C ALA A 28 -5.38 -14.87 -27.87
N TYR A 29 -4.79 -13.92 -27.13
CA TYR A 29 -3.90 -12.91 -27.71
C TYR A 29 -2.64 -13.55 -28.30
N HIS A 30 -1.97 -14.42 -27.53
CA HIS A 30 -0.74 -15.08 -27.94
C HIS A 30 -0.95 -15.98 -29.18
N ALA A 31 -2.06 -16.72 -29.24
CA ALA A 31 -2.40 -17.53 -30.41
C ALA A 31 -2.61 -16.68 -31.68
N ARG A 32 -3.20 -15.49 -31.55
CA ARG A 32 -3.49 -14.62 -32.70
C ARG A 32 -2.30 -13.78 -33.14
N TYR A 33 -1.49 -13.29 -32.19
CA TYR A 33 -0.49 -12.26 -32.43
C TYR A 33 0.94 -12.69 -32.09
N GLY A 34 1.13 -13.84 -31.45
CA GLY A 34 2.40 -14.24 -30.84
C GLY A 34 2.71 -13.47 -29.55
N PRO A 35 3.97 -13.52 -29.08
CA PRO A 35 4.37 -12.88 -27.83
C PRO A 35 4.01 -11.39 -27.80
N LEU A 36 3.54 -10.92 -26.66
CA LEU A 36 3.25 -9.52 -26.39
C LEU A 36 4.51 -8.66 -26.53
N ASN A 37 5.64 -9.18 -26.07
CA ASN A 37 6.94 -8.48 -26.11
C ASN A 37 7.72 -8.66 -27.42
N ARG A 38 7.14 -9.30 -28.45
CA ARG A 38 7.79 -9.56 -29.74
C ARG A 38 8.29 -8.29 -30.42
N PHE A 39 9.36 -8.45 -31.19
CA PHE A 39 9.87 -7.40 -32.07
C PHE A 39 10.53 -8.01 -33.30
N THR A 40 10.67 -7.22 -34.36
CA THR A 40 11.58 -7.53 -35.47
C THR A 40 12.82 -6.65 -35.38
N SER A 41 13.93 -7.12 -35.92
CA SER A 41 15.18 -6.36 -35.96
C SER A 41 15.39 -5.82 -37.37
N ARG A 42 15.79 -4.56 -37.49
CA ARG A 42 16.24 -3.97 -38.75
C ARG A 42 17.54 -3.20 -38.55
N PRO A 43 18.40 -3.05 -39.57
CA PRO A 43 19.54 -2.16 -39.49
C PRO A 43 19.09 -0.73 -39.14
N SER A 44 19.80 -0.10 -38.21
CA SER A 44 19.53 1.27 -37.75
C SER A 44 20.05 2.35 -38.72
N GLY A 45 20.80 1.96 -39.75
CA GLY A 45 21.57 2.86 -40.61
C GLY A 45 22.90 3.31 -40.01
N ARG A 46 23.22 2.90 -38.78
CA ARG A 46 24.50 3.15 -38.11
C ARG A 46 25.30 1.84 -38.03
N THR A 47 26.62 1.94 -38.09
CA THR A 47 27.54 0.82 -37.88
C THR A 47 28.27 0.97 -36.56
N ASP A 48 28.76 -0.14 -36.03
CA ASP A 48 29.66 -0.13 -34.89
C ASP A 48 31.08 0.30 -35.32
N PRO A 49 31.71 1.29 -34.65
CA PRO A 49 33.02 1.77 -35.03
C PRO A 49 34.16 0.77 -34.77
N GLU A 50 33.97 -0.21 -33.88
CA GLU A 50 34.99 -1.23 -33.56
C GLU A 50 34.85 -2.46 -34.44
N THR A 51 33.62 -2.95 -34.65
CA THR A 51 33.38 -4.20 -35.41
C THR A 51 32.98 -3.99 -36.87
N GLY A 52 32.57 -2.77 -37.24
CA GLY A 52 32.03 -2.45 -38.58
C GLY A 52 30.62 -3.00 -38.85
N GLU A 53 30.03 -3.74 -37.91
CA GLU A 53 28.73 -4.39 -38.10
C GLU A 53 27.56 -3.39 -38.02
N PRO A 54 26.45 -3.63 -38.75
CA PRO A 54 25.26 -2.79 -38.63
C PRO A 54 24.67 -2.86 -37.22
N LYS A 55 24.49 -1.70 -36.57
CA LYS A 55 23.72 -1.62 -35.33
C LYS A 55 22.27 -1.92 -35.64
N MET A 56 21.70 -2.88 -34.93
CA MET A 56 20.30 -3.29 -35.11
C MET A 56 19.36 -2.45 -34.24
N SER A 57 18.22 -2.07 -34.80
CA SER A 57 17.10 -1.45 -34.08
C SER A 57 15.95 -2.44 -33.95
N ARG A 58 15.35 -2.49 -32.76
CA ARG A 58 14.15 -3.29 -32.47
C ARG A 58 12.91 -2.51 -32.90
N ILE A 59 12.05 -3.17 -33.67
CA ILE A 59 10.79 -2.64 -34.19
C ILE A 59 9.66 -3.46 -33.61
N ARG A 60 8.80 -2.80 -32.83
CA ARG A 60 7.61 -3.42 -32.24
C ARG A 60 6.41 -3.21 -33.17
N PRO A 61 5.48 -4.17 -33.25
CA PRO A 61 4.27 -4.01 -34.04
C PRO A 61 3.40 -2.87 -33.49
N PRO A 62 2.56 -2.25 -34.33
CA PRO A 62 1.58 -1.28 -33.85
C PRO A 62 0.58 -1.96 -32.91
N GLN A 63 0.31 -1.34 -31.77
CA GLN A 63 -0.62 -1.82 -30.75
C GLN A 63 -1.76 -0.82 -30.51
N GLY A 64 -2.15 -0.05 -31.53
CA GLY A 64 -3.34 0.81 -31.48
C GLY A 64 -3.35 1.87 -30.36
N GLY A 65 -2.19 2.44 -30.03
CA GLY A 65 -2.08 3.43 -28.95
C GLY A 65 -1.90 2.83 -27.55
N PHE A 66 -1.93 1.50 -27.42
CA PHE A 66 -1.75 0.79 -26.15
C PHE A 66 -0.55 1.27 -25.34
N ARG A 67 0.57 1.61 -25.99
CA ARG A 67 1.80 2.08 -25.31
C ARG A 67 1.63 3.40 -24.53
N LEU A 68 0.56 4.14 -24.77
CA LEU A 68 0.23 5.36 -24.03
C LEU A 68 -0.62 5.06 -22.78
N ASP A 69 -1.08 3.81 -22.62
CA ASP A 69 -1.85 3.38 -21.46
C ASP A 69 -0.92 3.29 -20.22
N PRO A 70 -1.32 3.87 -19.08
CA PRO A 70 -0.49 3.87 -17.86
C PRO A 70 -0.23 2.46 -17.30
N TYR A 71 -1.09 1.48 -17.60
CA TYR A 71 -0.95 0.09 -17.17
C TYR A 71 -0.14 -0.77 -18.14
N THR A 72 0.37 -0.20 -19.24
CA THR A 72 1.23 -0.91 -20.21
C THR A 72 2.36 -1.73 -19.56
N PRO A 73 3.13 -1.21 -18.57
CA PRO A 73 4.22 -1.97 -17.97
C PRO A 73 3.75 -3.26 -17.31
N VAL A 74 2.58 -3.24 -16.67
CA VAL A 74 2.00 -4.41 -15.98
C VAL A 74 1.63 -5.48 -17.00
N VAL A 75 1.05 -5.09 -18.13
CA VAL A 75 0.68 -6.02 -19.19
C VAL A 75 1.92 -6.62 -19.85
N TYR A 76 2.97 -5.83 -20.11
CA TYR A 76 4.24 -6.38 -20.61
C TYR A 76 4.93 -7.33 -19.63
N ALA A 77 4.73 -7.16 -18.32
CA ALA A 77 5.26 -8.03 -17.29
C ALA A 77 4.55 -9.40 -17.20
N LEU A 78 3.49 -9.63 -18.00
CA LEU A 78 2.85 -10.95 -18.12
C LEU A 78 3.75 -12.00 -18.79
N GLU A 79 4.82 -11.61 -19.45
CA GLU A 79 5.74 -12.51 -20.13
C GLU A 79 7.17 -12.38 -19.64
N GLN A 80 7.82 -13.53 -19.46
CA GLN A 80 9.28 -13.60 -19.48
C GLN A 80 9.70 -13.84 -20.93
N PHE A 81 10.30 -12.83 -21.55
CA PHE A 81 10.58 -12.84 -22.99
C PHE A 81 12.08 -13.02 -23.30
N ASP A 82 12.42 -14.10 -24.00
CA ASP A 82 13.74 -14.31 -24.57
C ASP A 82 13.85 -13.54 -25.89
N SER A 83 14.61 -12.44 -25.86
CA SER A 83 14.80 -11.58 -27.02
C SER A 83 15.66 -12.19 -28.14
N ALA A 84 16.49 -13.19 -27.83
CA ALA A 84 17.31 -13.88 -28.83
C ALA A 84 16.49 -14.92 -29.60
N GLN A 85 15.67 -15.70 -28.88
CA GLN A 85 14.86 -16.76 -29.48
C GLN A 85 13.47 -16.28 -29.94
N GLN A 86 13.05 -15.08 -29.52
CA GLN A 86 11.69 -14.56 -29.73
C GLN A 86 10.61 -15.44 -29.10
N ILE A 87 10.90 -16.05 -27.95
CA ILE A 87 10.01 -16.95 -27.21
C ILE A 87 9.58 -16.27 -25.90
N ALA A 88 8.31 -16.42 -25.53
CA ALA A 88 7.77 -15.98 -24.24
C ALA A 88 7.32 -17.18 -23.41
N THR A 89 7.50 -17.07 -22.09
CA THR A 89 6.82 -17.91 -21.10
C THR A 89 5.93 -17.06 -20.21
N LYS A 90 4.83 -17.65 -19.71
CA LYS A 90 3.90 -16.98 -18.79
C LYS A 90 4.62 -16.58 -17.50
N ALA A 91 4.35 -15.38 -17.02
CA ALA A 91 4.82 -14.93 -15.71
C ALA A 91 4.14 -15.72 -14.56
N THR A 92 4.73 -15.62 -13.37
CA THR A 92 4.27 -16.32 -12.16
C THR A 92 2.79 -16.09 -11.82
N ILE A 93 2.28 -14.89 -12.14
CA ILE A 93 0.88 -14.47 -11.88
C ILE A 93 -0.17 -15.39 -12.53
N PHE A 94 0.18 -16.08 -13.61
CA PHE A 94 -0.72 -17.04 -14.26
C PHE A 94 -0.95 -18.32 -13.47
N HIS A 95 -0.09 -18.61 -12.48
CA HIS A 95 -0.05 -19.88 -11.76
C HIS A 95 -0.28 -19.72 -10.27
N GLN A 96 0.24 -18.63 -9.69
CA GLN A 96 0.17 -18.38 -8.26
C GLN A 96 0.16 -16.88 -7.97
N ARG A 97 -0.03 -16.55 -6.69
CA ARG A 97 0.02 -15.16 -6.22
C ARG A 97 1.41 -14.57 -6.37
N VAL A 98 1.44 -13.29 -6.72
CA VAL A 98 2.69 -12.50 -6.84
C VAL A 98 2.69 -11.28 -5.92
N VAL A 99 1.53 -10.89 -5.40
CA VAL A 99 1.41 -9.86 -4.37
C VAL A 99 1.23 -10.52 -3.02
N ALA A 100 2.11 -10.17 -2.08
CA ALA A 100 1.93 -10.53 -0.69
C ALA A 100 0.76 -9.71 -0.11
N PRO A 101 -0.24 -10.36 0.51
CA PRO A 101 -1.31 -9.64 1.17
C PRO A 101 -0.78 -8.84 2.34
N ARG A 102 -1.45 -7.72 2.65
CA ARG A 102 -1.19 -7.01 3.91
C ARG A 102 -1.73 -7.88 5.05
N THR A 103 -0.84 -8.43 5.87
CA THR A 103 -1.25 -9.05 7.14
C THR A 103 -1.44 -7.94 8.17
N PRO A 104 -2.66 -7.70 8.67
CA PRO A 104 -2.83 -6.74 9.74
C PRO A 104 -2.01 -7.20 10.95
N PRO A 105 -1.25 -6.31 11.60
CA PRO A 105 -0.48 -6.68 12.77
C PRO A 105 -1.40 -7.23 13.86
N THR A 106 -1.03 -8.40 14.39
CA THR A 106 -1.79 -9.08 15.44
C THR A 106 -1.38 -8.63 16.84
N SER A 107 -0.21 -8.01 16.97
CA SER A 107 0.34 -7.47 18.20
C SER A 107 1.22 -6.24 17.92
N ALA A 108 1.51 -5.47 18.97
CA ALA A 108 2.42 -4.34 18.95
C ALA A 108 3.57 -4.55 19.95
N ALA A 109 4.77 -4.07 19.61
CA ALA A 109 5.94 -4.16 20.50
C ALA A 109 5.97 -3.05 21.56
N SER A 110 5.22 -1.96 21.34
CA SER A 110 5.14 -0.82 22.24
C SER A 110 3.78 -0.10 22.12
N PRO A 111 3.39 0.74 23.11
CA PRO A 111 2.19 1.56 23.03
C PRO A 111 2.20 2.53 21.83
N ALA A 112 3.36 3.05 21.44
CA ALA A 112 3.50 3.90 20.26
C ALA A 112 3.24 3.13 18.97
N ASP A 113 3.74 1.89 18.86
CA ASP A 113 3.46 1.02 17.71
C ASP A 113 1.97 0.67 17.65
N ALA A 114 1.35 0.35 18.79
CA ALA A 114 -0.08 0.02 18.86
C ALA A 114 -0.95 1.21 18.42
N LEU A 115 -0.61 2.42 18.88
CA LEU A 115 -1.28 3.65 18.46
C LEU A 115 -1.12 3.90 16.95
N ALA A 116 0.09 3.73 16.41
CA ALA A 116 0.34 3.91 14.98
C ALA A 116 -0.46 2.91 14.13
N ILE A 117 -0.51 1.64 14.54
CA ILE A 117 -1.32 0.60 13.89
C ILE A 117 -2.81 0.96 13.94
N CYS A 118 -3.31 1.38 15.10
CA CYS A 118 -4.70 1.76 15.28
C CYS A 118 -5.09 2.94 14.35
N LEU A 119 -4.24 3.97 14.27
CA LEU A 119 -4.46 5.11 13.39
C LEU A 119 -4.42 4.74 11.91
N ASP A 120 -3.53 3.83 11.48
CA ASP A 120 -3.48 3.33 10.09
C ASP A 120 -4.77 2.61 9.69
N GLN A 121 -5.38 1.86 10.63
CA GLN A 121 -6.56 1.03 10.38
C GLN A 121 -7.89 1.77 10.56
N HIS A 122 -7.97 2.67 11.56
CA HIS A 122 -9.23 3.29 11.98
C HIS A 122 -9.28 4.81 11.74
N ALA A 123 -8.14 5.45 11.44
CA ALA A 123 -8.01 6.90 11.34
C ALA A 123 -8.38 7.67 12.62
N GLU A 124 -8.54 6.98 13.74
CA GLU A 124 -8.85 7.54 15.05
C GLU A 124 -8.30 6.65 16.17
N VAL A 125 -8.20 7.18 17.39
CA VAL A 125 -7.73 6.41 18.54
C VAL A 125 -8.88 5.55 19.08
N VAL A 126 -8.76 4.23 18.91
CA VAL A 126 -9.70 3.22 19.42
C VAL A 126 -9.03 2.44 20.55
N LEU A 127 -9.36 2.78 21.80
CA LEU A 127 -8.72 2.19 22.99
C LEU A 127 -8.84 0.65 23.04
N PRO A 128 -9.99 0.03 22.75
CA PRO A 128 -10.10 -1.44 22.74
C PRO A 128 -9.17 -2.12 21.72
N GLU A 129 -8.91 -1.48 20.57
CA GLU A 129 -8.02 -2.04 19.55
C GLU A 129 -6.56 -1.94 19.99
N ILE A 130 -6.18 -0.82 20.61
CA ILE A 130 -4.84 -0.64 21.19
C ILE A 130 -4.61 -1.67 22.31
N ALA A 131 -5.59 -1.87 23.19
CA ALA A 131 -5.55 -2.87 24.25
C ALA A 131 -5.39 -4.30 23.68
N ARG A 132 -6.14 -4.62 22.62
CA ARG A 132 -6.01 -5.88 21.87
C ARG A 132 -4.61 -6.09 21.30
N LEU A 133 -4.02 -5.05 20.70
CA LEU A 133 -2.67 -5.10 20.12
C LEU A 133 -1.57 -5.25 21.18
N LEU A 134 -1.75 -4.64 22.36
CA LEU A 134 -0.84 -4.75 23.49
C LEU A 134 -1.03 -6.04 24.31
N GLY A 135 -2.17 -6.73 24.13
CA GLY A 135 -2.52 -7.91 24.91
C GLY A 135 -2.81 -7.61 26.38
N CYS A 136 -3.38 -6.44 26.67
CA CYS A 136 -3.72 -5.99 28.02
C CYS A 136 -5.16 -5.45 28.10
N PRO A 137 -5.70 -5.23 29.31
CA PRO A 137 -6.99 -4.57 29.48
C PRO A 137 -6.95 -3.07 29.12
N ASP A 138 -8.12 -2.49 28.78
CA ASP A 138 -8.27 -1.10 28.31
C ASP A 138 -7.72 -0.03 29.27
N ASP A 139 -7.89 -0.21 30.57
CA ASP A 139 -7.37 0.70 31.61
C ASP A 139 -5.84 0.71 31.62
N GLN A 140 -5.22 -0.48 31.54
CA GLN A 140 -3.78 -0.63 31.43
C GLN A 140 -3.24 -0.08 30.10
N ALA A 141 -3.99 -0.24 29.00
CA ALA A 141 -3.64 0.35 27.72
C ALA A 141 -3.68 1.88 27.78
N ARG A 142 -4.70 2.46 28.42
CA ARG A 142 -4.82 3.93 28.60
C ARG A 142 -3.66 4.49 29.40
N GLU A 143 -3.25 3.81 30.48
CA GLU A 143 -2.10 4.17 31.30
C GLU A 143 -0.80 4.10 30.47
N GLN A 144 -0.59 3.01 29.74
CA GLN A 144 0.59 2.81 28.90
C GLN A 144 0.71 3.84 27.76
N LEU A 145 -0.41 4.30 27.20
CA LEU A 145 -0.41 5.35 26.18
C LEU A 145 0.08 6.70 26.74
N GLY A 146 -0.18 6.99 28.02
CA GLY A 146 0.30 8.21 28.68
C GLY A 146 0.02 9.47 27.85
N THR A 147 1.08 10.22 27.53
CA THR A 147 1.06 11.47 26.75
C THR A 147 1.08 11.28 25.24
N LEU A 148 1.04 10.04 24.73
CA LEU A 148 0.86 9.77 23.30
C LEU A 148 -0.56 10.15 22.83
N VAL A 149 -1.49 10.27 23.77
CA VAL A 149 -2.90 10.61 23.53
C VAL A 149 -3.41 11.53 24.64
N TYR A 150 -4.42 12.33 24.33
CA TYR A 150 -5.08 13.23 25.27
C TYR A 150 -6.60 13.09 25.15
N ASP A 151 -7.30 13.20 26.26
CA ASP A 151 -8.76 13.28 26.28
C ASP A 151 -9.18 14.67 25.84
N ASP A 152 -9.89 14.82 24.74
CA ASP A 152 -10.34 16.12 24.25
C ASP A 152 -11.62 16.56 24.96
N PRO A 153 -11.60 17.63 25.78
CA PRO A 153 -12.78 18.08 26.51
C PRO A 153 -13.90 18.60 25.60
N ALA A 154 -13.60 18.95 24.34
CA ALA A 154 -14.61 19.43 23.40
C ALA A 154 -15.44 18.29 22.80
N SER A 155 -14.80 17.17 22.47
CA SER A 155 -15.45 16.02 21.83
C SER A 155 -15.71 14.85 22.77
N GLY A 156 -15.07 14.82 23.95
CA GLY A 156 -15.08 13.68 24.86
C GLY A 156 -14.34 12.46 24.33
N ARG A 157 -13.50 12.62 23.30
CA ARG A 157 -12.79 11.54 22.62
C ARG A 157 -11.32 11.51 23.01
N LEU A 158 -10.73 10.34 22.92
CA LEU A 158 -9.29 10.18 22.98
C LEU A 158 -8.68 10.59 21.63
N VAL A 159 -7.71 11.49 21.65
CA VAL A 159 -7.09 12.07 20.45
C VAL A 159 -5.57 11.89 20.52
N ALA A 160 -4.93 11.56 19.39
CA ALA A 160 -3.48 11.41 19.34
C ALA A 160 -2.77 12.75 19.59
N ALA A 161 -1.62 12.72 20.28
CA ALA A 161 -0.88 13.93 20.65
C ALA A 161 -0.56 14.84 19.45
N ALA A 162 -0.21 14.26 18.30
CA ALA A 162 0.09 15.01 17.08
C ALA A 162 -1.11 15.85 16.59
N GLU A 163 -2.33 15.36 16.78
CA GLU A 163 -3.56 16.08 16.44
C GLU A 163 -3.97 17.04 17.56
N TYR A 164 -3.92 16.58 18.82
CA TYR A 164 -4.35 17.37 19.96
C TYR A 164 -3.50 18.64 20.13
N LEU A 165 -2.17 18.49 20.04
CA LEU A 165 -1.20 19.57 20.23
C LEU A 165 -0.94 20.43 18.98
N SER A 166 -1.75 20.26 17.93
CA SER A 166 -1.65 21.06 16.69
C SER A 166 -2.93 21.82 16.37
N GLY A 167 -2.84 22.76 15.41
CA GLY A 167 -3.97 23.57 14.97
C GLY A 167 -4.30 24.72 15.92
N GLN A 168 -5.56 24.85 16.32
CA GLN A 168 -6.09 25.96 17.12
C GLN A 168 -5.72 25.81 18.61
N VAL A 169 -4.42 25.78 18.92
CA VAL A 169 -3.86 25.48 20.25
C VAL A 169 -4.38 26.43 21.33
N ARG A 170 -4.55 27.73 21.02
CA ARG A 170 -5.07 28.71 22.00
C ARG A 170 -6.48 28.37 22.47
N GLU A 171 -7.38 28.05 21.53
CA GLU A 171 -8.75 27.65 21.89
C GLU A 171 -8.77 26.31 22.63
N LYS A 172 -7.92 25.36 22.22
CA LYS A 172 -7.79 24.08 22.92
C LYS A 172 -7.27 24.27 24.35
N LEU A 173 -6.35 25.21 24.57
CA LEU A 173 -5.83 25.54 25.89
C LEU A 173 -6.92 26.16 26.78
N GLU A 174 -7.66 27.15 26.27
CA GLU A 174 -8.78 27.76 27.01
C GLU A 174 -9.82 26.71 27.42
N ARG A 175 -10.15 25.78 26.52
CA ARG A 175 -11.07 24.66 26.82
C ARG A 175 -10.49 23.68 27.84
N ALA A 176 -9.20 23.36 27.75
CA ALA A 176 -8.54 22.48 28.70
C ALA A 176 -8.46 23.10 30.10
N GLU A 177 -8.19 24.41 30.21
CA GLU A 177 -8.17 25.14 31.48
C GLU A 177 -9.56 25.22 32.12
N ALA A 178 -10.61 25.45 31.31
CA ALA A 178 -11.98 25.40 31.80
C ALA A 178 -12.35 24.00 32.31
N ALA A 179 -11.96 22.95 31.58
CA ALA A 179 -12.22 21.57 31.99
C ALA A 179 -11.39 21.15 33.22
N SER A 180 -10.16 21.63 33.38
CA SER A 180 -9.32 21.28 34.53
C SER A 180 -9.79 21.89 35.85
N ALA A 181 -10.58 22.96 35.79
CA ALA A 181 -11.26 23.50 36.96
C ALA A 181 -12.31 22.55 37.56
N ASP A 182 -12.97 21.75 36.71
CA ASP A 182 -14.01 20.80 37.11
C ASP A 182 -13.46 19.37 37.30
N ASP A 183 -12.52 18.95 36.44
CA ASP A 183 -11.89 17.63 36.48
C ASP A 183 -10.34 17.75 36.39
N PRO A 184 -9.62 17.50 37.50
CA PRO A 184 -8.17 17.56 37.55
C PRO A 184 -7.44 16.68 36.52
N ALA A 185 -8.10 15.69 35.92
CA ALA A 185 -7.52 14.86 34.87
C ALA A 185 -7.05 15.68 33.65
N PHE A 186 -7.71 16.81 33.35
CA PHE A 186 -7.34 17.67 32.22
C PHE A 186 -6.13 18.58 32.49
N GLU A 187 -5.56 18.58 33.70
CA GLU A 187 -4.37 19.40 33.99
C GLU A 187 -3.17 18.99 33.12
N ILE A 188 -3.07 17.70 32.76
CA ILE A 188 -2.03 17.21 31.84
C ILE A 188 -2.18 17.80 30.43
N ASN A 189 -3.41 18.04 29.98
CA ASN A 189 -3.70 18.68 28.69
C ASN A 189 -3.25 20.13 28.69
N VAL A 190 -3.53 20.85 29.79
CA VAL A 190 -3.11 22.24 29.99
C VAL A 190 -1.59 22.35 29.94
N GLN A 191 -0.89 21.49 30.70
CA GLN A 191 0.57 21.45 30.71
C GLN A 191 1.15 21.19 29.31
N ALA A 192 0.59 20.20 28.59
CA ALA A 192 1.06 19.85 27.25
C ALA A 192 0.84 20.95 26.20
N LEU A 193 -0.27 21.69 26.30
CA LEU A 193 -0.59 22.79 25.36
C LEU A 193 0.19 24.08 25.67
N ARG A 194 0.68 24.28 26.90
CA ARG A 194 1.50 25.44 27.29
C ARG A 194 2.94 25.33 26.81
N GLY A 195 3.49 24.10 26.74
CA GLY A 195 4.86 23.83 26.30
C GLY A 195 5.92 24.09 27.37
#